data_AF-A0A343JAW5-F1
#
_entry.id   AF-A0A343JAW5-F1
#
_cell.length_a   1.000
_cell.length_b   1.000
_cell.length_c   1.000
_cell.angle_alpha   90.00
_cell.angle_beta   90.00
_cell.angle_gamma   90.00
#
_symmetry.space_group_name_H-M   'P 1'
#
loop_
_entity.id
_entity.type
_entity.pdbx_description
1 polymer ?
#
loop_
_entity_poly.entity_id
_entity_poly.type
_entity_poly.pdbx_seq_one_letter_code
_entity_poly.pdbx_strand_id
1 'polypeptide(L)'
;MFIKKKSKKGSTLLQASIVLMIVTFIVTLSLKVISNNLLKSKLYYTYENINSLNYKESEFLQLSNKFINLDISTYESLKNEAIKQLKEVKIYSNDNYKNYSIIHDGRNLFMIEIKGKGKRYIGLYEIIEEDKVYLIPNTYKTDFIL
;
A
#
# COMPACT_ATOMS: atom_id res chain seq x y z
N MET A 1 -26.50 38.36 -64.07
CA MET A 1 -26.49 38.84 -62.67
C MET A 1 -25.85 37.75 -61.81
N PHE A 2 -24.57 37.89 -61.44
CA PHE A 2 -23.86 36.89 -60.64
C PHE A 2 -24.23 37.03 -59.17
N ILE A 3 -25.06 36.12 -58.66
CA ILE A 3 -25.36 36.01 -57.22
C ILE A 3 -24.11 35.46 -56.54
N LYS A 4 -23.31 36.36 -55.93
CA LYS A 4 -22.20 35.99 -55.06
C LYS A 4 -22.75 35.17 -53.88
N LYS A 5 -22.52 33.86 -53.86
CA LYS A 5 -22.77 33.02 -52.67
C LYS A 5 -21.96 33.59 -51.50
N LYS A 6 -22.62 34.24 -50.54
CA LYS A 6 -22.02 34.73 -49.30
C LYS A 6 -21.31 33.56 -48.62
N SER A 7 -19.98 33.64 -48.48
CA SER A 7 -19.15 32.54 -47.99
C SER A 7 -19.52 32.17 -46.54
N LYS A 8 -19.77 30.89 -46.27
CA LYS A 8 -20.08 30.30 -44.95
C LYS A 8 -18.91 30.34 -43.94
N LYS A 9 -17.95 31.26 -44.07
CA LYS A 9 -16.69 31.31 -43.31
C LYS A 9 -16.90 31.35 -41.78
N GLY A 10 -17.92 32.07 -41.31
CA GLY A 10 -18.25 32.12 -39.87
C GLY A 10 -18.80 30.79 -39.30
N SER A 11 -19.56 30.04 -40.10
CA SER A 11 -20.04 28.71 -39.70
C SER A 11 -18.91 27.69 -39.65
N THR A 12 -17.94 27.78 -40.57
CA THR A 12 -16.75 26.93 -40.56
C THR A 12 -15.85 27.22 -39.35
N LEU A 13 -15.71 28.50 -38.98
CA LEU A 13 -14.92 28.90 -37.80
C LEU A 13 -15.54 28.35 -36.50
N LEU A 14 -16.87 28.42 -36.38
CA LEU A 14 -17.61 27.90 -35.22
C LEU A 14 -17.54 26.37 -35.15
N GLN A 15 -17.62 25.67 -36.28
CA GLN A 15 -17.41 24.22 -36.32
C GLN A 15 -15.98 23.84 -35.90
N ALA A 16 -14.98 24.57 -36.38
CA ALA A 16 -13.58 24.33 -36.00
C ALA A 16 -13.34 24.56 -34.50
N SER A 17 -13.96 25.58 -33.88
CA SER A 17 -13.80 25.83 -32.44
C SER A 17 -14.45 24.73 -31.59
N ILE A 18 -15.61 24.22 -32.00
CA ILE A 18 -16.28 23.11 -31.32
C ILE A 18 -15.42 21.84 -31.39
N VAL A 19 -14.88 21.53 -32.57
CA VAL A 19 -13.97 20.37 -32.74
C VAL A 19 -12.73 20.52 -31.85
N LEU A 20 -12.13 21.71 -31.79
CA LEU A 20 -10.97 21.99 -30.94
C LEU A 20 -11.28 21.79 -29.44
N MET A 21 -12.46 22.23 -28.98
CA MET A 21 -12.90 22.02 -27.59
C MET A 21 -13.06 20.54 -27.26
N ILE A 22 -13.64 19.75 -28.17
CA ILE A 22 -13.84 18.31 -27.96
C ILE A 22 -12.49 17.60 -27.90
N VAL A 23 -11.55 17.94 -28.80
CA VAL A 23 -10.21 17.35 -28.83
C VAL A 23 -9.45 17.67 -27.53
N THR A 24 -9.46 18.93 -27.08
CA THR A 24 -8.78 19.32 -25.84
C THR A 24 -9.38 18.65 -24.61
N PHE A 25 -10.71 18.46 -24.56
CA PHE A 25 -11.38 17.69 -23.52
C PHE A 25 -10.96 16.20 -23.52
N ILE A 26 -10.91 15.55 -24.69
CA ILE A 26 -10.50 14.14 -24.79
C ILE A 26 -9.03 13.97 -24.37
N VAL A 27 -8.15 14.87 -24.80
CA VAL A 27 -6.72 14.82 -24.46
C VAL A 27 -6.50 14.99 -22.96
N THR A 28 -7.18 15.96 -22.33
CA THR A 28 -7.07 16.19 -20.88
C THR A 28 -7.60 15.02 -20.07
N LEU A 29 -8.73 14.42 -20.47
CA LEU A 29 -9.26 13.22 -19.84
C LEU A 29 -8.30 12.03 -19.99
N SER A 30 -7.76 11.82 -21.19
CA SER A 30 -6.83 10.72 -21.48
C SER A 30 -5.53 10.86 -20.70
N LEU A 31 -4.95 12.07 -20.61
CA LEU A 31 -3.77 12.35 -19.79
C LEU A 31 -4.01 12.04 -18.32
N LYS A 32 -5.19 12.35 -17.79
CA LYS A 32 -5.56 12.02 -16.41
C LYS A 32 -5.63 10.51 -16.19
N VAL A 33 -6.20 9.76 -17.13
CA VAL A 33 -6.28 8.29 -17.07
C VAL A 33 -4.89 7.67 -17.19
N ILE A 34 -4.07 8.11 -18.15
CA ILE A 34 -2.70 7.63 -18.35
C ILE A 34 -1.85 7.92 -17.12
N SER A 35 -1.92 9.14 -16.57
CA SER A 35 -1.19 9.53 -15.36
C SER A 35 -1.59 8.66 -14.16
N ASN A 36 -2.91 8.47 -13.94
CA ASN A 36 -3.39 7.56 -12.90
C ASN A 36 -2.92 6.13 -13.10
N ASN A 37 -2.92 5.63 -14.33
CA ASN A 37 -2.45 4.27 -14.65
C ASN A 37 -0.94 4.14 -14.51
N LEU A 38 -0.17 5.18 -14.81
CA LEU A 38 1.28 5.23 -14.59
C LEU A 38 1.64 5.28 -13.10
N LEU A 39 0.88 6.03 -12.31
CA LEU A 39 1.02 6.04 -10.86
C LEU A 39 0.68 4.65 -10.30
N LYS A 40 -0.45 4.07 -10.72
CA LYS A 40 -0.83 2.70 -10.35
C LYS A 40 0.22 1.67 -10.78
N SER A 41 0.74 1.75 -12.01
CA SER A 41 1.74 0.80 -12.48
C SER A 41 3.03 0.89 -11.67
N LYS A 42 3.47 2.10 -11.29
CA LYS A 42 4.59 2.26 -10.36
C LYS A 42 4.33 1.65 -8.98
N LEU A 43 3.10 1.73 -8.45
CA LEU A 43 2.71 1.01 -7.23
C LEU A 43 2.86 -0.52 -7.38
N TYR A 44 2.70 -1.06 -8.59
CA TYR A 44 2.83 -2.50 -8.87
C TYR A 44 4.26 -2.96 -9.22
N TYR A 45 5.19 -2.06 -9.57
CA TYR A 45 6.57 -2.41 -9.98
C TYR A 45 7.57 -2.45 -8.82
N THR A 46 7.26 -1.87 -7.65
CA THR A 46 8.12 -1.95 -6.47
C THR A 46 7.60 -2.99 -5.50
N TYR A 47 7.76 -4.25 -5.87
CA TYR A 47 7.63 -5.33 -4.92
C TYR A 47 8.96 -6.08 -4.88
N GLU A 48 9.82 -5.58 -3.98
CA GLU A 48 10.84 -6.38 -3.30
C GLU A 48 10.28 -7.79 -3.04
N ASN A 49 11.07 -8.84 -3.32
CA ASN A 49 10.70 -10.25 -3.07
C ASN A 49 9.90 -10.38 -1.75
N ILE A 50 8.88 -11.24 -1.73
CA ILE A 50 8.08 -11.52 -0.51
C ILE A 50 8.98 -11.77 0.70
N ASN A 51 10.16 -12.36 0.48
CA ASN A 51 11.16 -12.64 1.51
C ASN A 51 12.23 -11.55 1.70
N SER A 52 12.31 -10.52 0.85
CA SER A 52 13.35 -9.48 0.98
C SER A 52 12.96 -8.41 1.98
N LEU A 53 13.31 -8.68 3.24
CA LEU A 53 13.42 -7.66 4.26
C LEU A 53 14.75 -6.91 4.10
N ASN A 54 14.76 -5.63 4.42
CA ASN A 54 16.01 -4.89 4.59
C ASN A 54 16.69 -5.31 5.91
N TYR A 55 17.93 -4.90 6.11
CA TYR A 55 18.71 -5.28 7.30
C TYR A 55 17.98 -4.97 8.62
N LYS A 56 17.39 -3.77 8.75
CA LYS A 56 16.72 -3.33 9.98
C LYS A 56 15.43 -4.11 10.25
N GLU A 57 14.65 -4.35 9.20
CA GLU A 57 13.42 -5.15 9.27
C GLU A 57 13.74 -6.59 9.65
N SER A 58 14.78 -7.18 9.05
CA SER A 58 15.21 -8.53 9.37
C SER A 58 15.68 -8.65 10.82
N GLU A 59 16.47 -7.70 11.29
CA GLU A 59 16.96 -7.66 12.68
C GLU A 59 15.81 -7.49 13.67
N PHE A 60 14.87 -6.59 13.37
CA PHE A 60 13.66 -6.40 14.18
C PHE A 60 12.79 -7.66 14.23
N LEU A 61 12.59 -8.34 13.09
CA LEU A 61 11.80 -9.57 13.04
C LEU A 61 12.46 -10.71 13.83
N GLN A 62 13.78 -10.85 13.76
CA GLN A 62 14.53 -11.82 14.56
C GLN A 62 14.42 -11.53 16.06
N LEU A 63 14.51 -10.27 16.47
CA LEU A 63 14.29 -9.85 17.86
C LEU A 63 12.87 -10.15 18.33
N SER A 64 11.88 -9.89 17.47
CA SER A 64 10.48 -10.18 17.73
C SER A 64 10.25 -11.67 17.95
N ASN A 65 10.77 -12.53 17.07
CA ASN A 65 10.71 -13.98 17.20
C ASN A 65 11.36 -14.45 18.51
N LYS A 66 12.53 -13.91 18.85
CA LYS A 66 13.21 -14.24 20.11
C LYS A 66 12.36 -13.85 21.32
N PHE A 67 11.76 -12.66 21.32
CA PHE A 67 10.93 -12.19 22.42
C PHE A 67 9.67 -13.03 22.59
N ILE A 68 8.95 -13.30 21.50
CA ILE A 68 7.72 -14.12 21.52
C ILE A 68 8.03 -15.52 22.07
N ASN A 69 9.14 -16.11 21.67
CA ASN A 69 9.55 -17.44 22.16
C ASN A 69 10.02 -17.45 23.63
N LEU A 70 10.31 -16.29 24.24
CA LEU A 70 10.58 -16.22 25.68
C LEU A 70 9.29 -16.24 26.52
N ASP A 71 8.18 -15.76 25.96
CA ASP A 71 6.87 -15.71 26.63
C ASP A 71 5.73 -15.94 25.64
N ILE A 72 5.58 -17.20 25.21
CA ILE A 72 4.55 -17.63 24.25
C ILE A 72 3.15 -17.45 24.85
N SER A 73 2.99 -17.61 26.16
CA SER A 73 1.71 -17.41 26.85
C SER A 73 1.16 -15.99 26.67
N THR A 74 2.01 -14.98 26.87
CA THR A 74 1.61 -13.58 26.68
C THR A 74 1.29 -13.30 25.22
N TYR A 75 2.09 -13.84 24.30
CA TYR A 75 1.82 -13.72 22.87
C TYR A 75 0.44 -14.29 22.48
N GLU A 76 0.13 -15.51 22.91
CA GLU A 76 -1.16 -16.16 22.64
C GLU A 76 -2.32 -15.40 23.27
N SER A 77 -2.15 -14.86 24.48
CA SER A 77 -3.16 -14.03 25.13
C SER A 77 -3.49 -12.78 24.32
N LEU A 78 -2.47 -12.04 23.88
CA LEU A 78 -2.63 -10.84 23.06
C LEU A 78 -3.22 -11.14 21.67
N LYS A 79 -2.81 -12.25 21.04
CA LYS A 79 -3.39 -12.73 19.78
C LYS A 79 -4.88 -13.02 19.94
N ASN A 80 -5.24 -13.77 20.99
CA ASN A 80 -6.64 -14.10 21.28
C ASN A 80 -7.48 -12.87 21.64
N GLU A 81 -6.90 -11.87 22.31
CA GLU A 81 -7.56 -10.59 22.56
C GLU A 81 -7.90 -9.88 21.25
N ALA A 82 -6.94 -9.79 20.32
CA ALA A 82 -7.14 -9.16 19.01
C ALA A 82 -8.26 -9.86 18.22
N ILE A 83 -8.28 -11.20 18.21
CA ILE A 83 -9.29 -12.00 17.53
C ILE A 83 -10.68 -11.77 18.14
N LYS A 84 -10.80 -11.78 19.47
CA LYS A 84 -12.08 -11.59 20.17
C LYS A 84 -12.65 -10.19 19.97
N GLN A 85 -11.80 -9.17 19.99
CA GLN A 85 -12.23 -7.76 19.88
C GLN A 85 -12.30 -7.25 18.45
N LEU A 86 -11.76 -7.99 17.46
CA LEU A 86 -11.60 -7.56 16.07
C LEU A 86 -10.92 -6.19 15.96
N LYS A 87 -9.86 -5.99 16.75
CA LYS A 87 -9.10 -4.73 16.84
C LYS A 87 -7.61 -4.97 16.75
N GLU A 88 -6.90 -3.94 16.29
CA GLU A 88 -5.44 -3.89 16.28
C GLU A 88 -4.89 -3.94 17.72
N VAL A 89 -4.15 -5.01 18.02
CA VAL A 89 -3.40 -5.16 19.27
C VAL A 89 -1.91 -5.22 18.93
N LYS A 90 -1.12 -4.44 19.66
CA LYS A 90 0.34 -4.47 19.54
C LYS A 90 0.88 -5.66 20.33
N ILE A 91 1.55 -6.56 19.61
CA ILE A 91 2.18 -7.76 20.16
C ILE A 91 3.59 -7.46 20.66
N TYR A 92 4.37 -6.72 19.86
CA TYR A 92 5.75 -6.41 20.19
C TYR A 92 6.18 -5.06 19.65
N SER A 93 7.00 -4.36 20.42
CA SER A 93 7.76 -3.19 19.98
C SER A 93 9.08 -3.12 20.75
N ASN A 94 10.07 -2.46 20.17
CA ASN A 94 11.39 -2.31 20.76
C ASN A 94 11.84 -0.84 20.70
N ASP A 95 12.42 -0.33 21.80
CA ASP A 95 12.88 1.06 21.87
C ASP A 95 14.00 1.41 20.90
N ASN A 96 14.81 0.42 20.49
CA ASN A 96 15.84 0.58 19.47
C ASN A 96 15.23 0.66 18.05
N TYR A 97 14.00 0.20 17.88
CA TYR A 97 13.25 0.17 16.63
C TYR A 97 11.89 0.87 16.79
N LYS A 98 11.89 2.12 17.27
CA LYS A 98 10.66 2.88 17.62
C LYS A 98 9.62 2.96 16.51
N ASN A 99 10.06 2.87 15.26
CA ASN A 99 9.19 2.94 14.10
C ASN A 99 8.57 1.59 13.75
N TYR A 100 9.01 0.48 14.35
CA TYR A 100 8.54 -0.86 14.01
C TYR A 100 7.74 -1.48 15.15
N SER A 101 6.71 -2.25 14.79
CA SER A 101 6.00 -3.10 15.74
C SER A 101 5.38 -4.31 15.05
N ILE A 102 5.19 -5.38 15.82
CA ILE A 102 4.34 -6.51 15.44
C ILE A 102 2.94 -6.25 15.97
N ILE A 103 1.94 -6.37 15.11
CA ILE A 103 0.53 -6.17 15.44
C ILE A 103 -0.31 -7.35 14.94
N HIS A 104 -1.44 -7.59 15.59
CA HIS A 104 -2.50 -8.47 15.11
C HIS A 104 -3.79 -7.65 14.97
N ASP A 105 -4.42 -7.65 13.80
CA ASP A 105 -5.63 -6.84 13.54
C ASP A 105 -6.95 -7.56 13.85
N GLY A 106 -6.84 -8.78 14.36
CA GLY A 106 -7.96 -9.69 14.65
C GLY A 106 -8.18 -10.74 13.55
N ARG A 107 -7.54 -10.58 12.39
CA ARG A 107 -7.57 -11.56 11.29
C ARG A 107 -6.19 -12.03 10.90
N ASN A 108 -5.24 -11.12 10.79
CA ASN A 108 -3.89 -11.37 10.29
C ASN A 108 -2.85 -10.71 11.19
N LEU A 109 -1.63 -11.24 11.09
CA LEU A 109 -0.45 -10.74 11.75
C LEU A 109 0.35 -9.86 10.79
N PHE A 110 0.84 -8.72 11.27
CA PHE A 110 1.65 -7.80 10.48
C PHE A 110 2.87 -7.31 11.26
N MET A 111 3.97 -7.12 10.54
CA MET A 111 5.00 -6.16 10.91
C MET A 111 4.63 -4.81 10.30
N ILE A 112 4.57 -3.77 11.12
CA ILE A 112 4.32 -2.41 10.66
C ILE A 112 5.55 -1.54 10.84
N GLU A 113 5.73 -0.60 9.90
CA GLU A 113 6.63 0.52 10.03
C GLU A 113 5.86 1.84 10.00
N ILE A 114 6.10 2.71 10.97
CA ILE A 114 5.50 4.03 11.10
C ILE A 114 6.50 5.08 10.62
N LYS A 115 6.09 5.92 9.67
CA LYS A 115 6.86 7.07 9.21
C LYS A 115 5.97 8.30 9.13
N GLY A 116 6.12 9.22 10.09
CA GLY A 116 5.24 10.37 10.23
C GLY A 116 3.82 9.93 10.55
N LYS A 117 2.86 10.24 9.66
CA LYS A 117 1.46 9.79 9.77
C LYS A 117 1.18 8.48 9.01
N GLY A 118 2.13 8.03 8.18
CA GLY A 118 1.94 6.85 7.36
C GLY A 118 2.32 5.56 8.09
N LYS A 119 1.58 4.49 7.82
CA LYS A 119 1.90 3.10 8.20
C LYS A 119 2.19 2.27 6.96
N ARG A 120 3.27 1.51 6.99
CA ARG A 120 3.59 0.48 6.02
C ARG A 120 3.38 -0.88 6.66
N TYR A 121 2.75 -1.80 5.94
CA TYR A 121 2.40 -3.13 6.42
C TYR A 121 3.17 -4.20 5.66
N ILE A 122 3.61 -5.21 6.41
CA ILE A 122 4.22 -6.43 5.90
C ILE A 122 3.52 -7.56 6.61
N GLY A 123 2.69 -8.32 5.90
CA GLY A 123 1.99 -9.46 6.47
C GLY A 123 2.97 -10.56 6.86
N LEU A 124 2.63 -11.28 7.93
CA LEU A 124 3.43 -12.35 8.49
C LEU A 124 2.59 -13.62 8.56
N TYR A 125 3.20 -14.76 8.23
CA TYR A 125 2.74 -16.07 8.68
C TYR A 125 3.33 -16.42 10.03
N GLU A 126 2.49 -17.07 10.82
CA GLU A 126 2.90 -17.77 12.03
C GLU A 126 3.16 -19.24 11.66
N ILE A 127 4.37 -19.72 11.91
CA ILE A 127 4.74 -21.13 11.80
C ILE A 127 5.13 -21.61 13.19
N ILE A 128 4.50 -22.68 13.65
CA ILE A 128 4.79 -23.31 14.94
C ILE A 128 5.54 -24.61 14.69
N GLU A 129 6.81 -24.66 15.07
CA GLU A 129 7.68 -25.83 14.96
C GLU A 129 8.43 -26.03 16.27
N GLU A 130 8.45 -27.27 16.78
CA GLU A 130 9.18 -27.62 18.03
C GLU A 130 8.88 -26.70 19.22
N ASP A 131 7.59 -26.38 19.43
CA ASP A 131 7.11 -25.45 20.47
C ASP A 131 7.69 -24.02 20.37
N LYS A 132 8.18 -23.64 19.19
CA LYS A 132 8.62 -22.29 18.88
C LYS A 132 7.76 -21.66 17.80
N VAL A 133 7.52 -20.37 17.96
CA VAL A 133 6.81 -19.52 17.01
C VAL A 133 7.83 -18.82 16.11
N TYR A 134 7.65 -18.98 14.82
CA TYR A 134 8.42 -18.30 13.77
C TYR A 134 7.51 -17.41 12.96
N LEU A 135 7.83 -16.11 12.94
CA LEU A 135 7.16 -15.15 12.09
C LEU A 135 7.93 -15.00 10.78
N ILE A 136 7.26 -15.24 9.65
CA ILE A 136 7.85 -15.18 8.31
C ILE A 136 7.04 -14.22 7.42
N PRO A 137 7.66 -13.29 6.68
CA PRO A 137 6.96 -12.44 5.72
C PRO A 137 6.19 -13.27 4.70
N ASN A 138 4.91 -12.94 4.48
CA ASN A 138 4.05 -13.67 3.55
C ASN A 138 3.43 -12.82 2.45
N THR A 139 3.57 -11.50 2.56
CA THR A 139 3.04 -10.54 1.61
C THR A 139 4.09 -9.50 1.30
N TYR A 140 3.93 -8.89 0.13
CA TYR A 140 4.76 -7.79 -0.28
C TYR A 140 4.57 -6.56 0.62
N LYS A 141 5.62 -5.75 0.75
CA LYS A 141 5.57 -4.51 1.52
C LYS A 141 4.58 -3.55 0.88
N THR A 142 3.62 -3.05 1.65
CA THR A 142 2.75 -1.99 1.15
C THR A 142 3.54 -0.68 1.00
N ASP A 143 3.02 0.25 0.19
CA ASP A 143 3.41 1.65 0.37
C ASP A 143 2.93 2.18 1.73
N PHE A 144 3.45 3.34 2.13
CA PHE A 144 2.96 4.02 3.31
C PHE A 144 1.52 4.52 3.07
N ILE A 145 0.60 4.02 3.89
CA ILE A 145 -0.81 4.39 3.90
C ILE A 145 -1.02 5.42 5.02
N LEU A 146 -1.62 6.57 4.69
CA LEU A 146 -1.94 7.65 5.63
C LEU A 146 -3.27 7.42 6.36
#